data_AF-A0A1Y1L9I4-F1
#
_entry.id   AF-A0A1Y1L9I4-F1
#
_cell.length_a   1.000
_cell.length_b   1.000
_cell.length_c   1.000
_cell.angle_alpha   90.00
_cell.angle_beta   90.00
_cell.angle_gamma   90.00
#
_symmetry.space_group_name_H-M   'P 1'
#
loop_
_entity.id
_entity.type
_entity.pdbx_description
1 polymer ?
#
loop_
_entity_poly.entity_id
_entity_poly.type
_entity_poly.pdbx_seq_one_letter_code
_entity_poly.pdbx_strand_id
1 'polypeptide(L)'
;PADVLPAETEDDVTSWPDTCGWFTAEELAITNASATELIPRLASGELSCEQVTRAFCKRAAAAHQLTNCLSETCFDRAVKTAKERDRHLKLTGKPVGPLHGLPISLKDNFN
;
A
#
# COMPACT_ATOMS: atom_id res chain seq x y z
N PRO A 1 -14.26 6.60 -5.11
CA PRO A 1 -15.41 6.80 -6.02
C PRO A 1 -16.47 7.61 -5.27
N ALA A 2 -17.13 8.59 -5.92
CA ALA A 2 -18.00 9.54 -5.23
C ALA A 2 -19.25 8.90 -4.62
N ASP A 3 -19.68 7.77 -5.19
CA ASP A 3 -20.85 6.98 -4.82
C ASP A 3 -20.69 6.15 -3.54
N VAL A 4 -19.46 5.99 -3.03
CA VAL A 4 -19.16 5.22 -1.81
C VAL A 4 -18.61 6.08 -0.68
N LEU A 5 -18.61 7.41 -0.83
CA LEU A 5 -18.13 8.31 0.21
C LEU A 5 -19.04 8.26 1.46
N PRO A 6 -18.48 8.39 2.67
CA PRO A 6 -19.26 8.48 3.90
C PRO A 6 -20.06 9.79 3.93
N ALA A 7 -21.02 9.89 4.86
CA ALA A 7 -21.76 11.12 5.08
C ALA A 7 -20.82 12.26 5.52
N GLU A 8 -21.13 13.51 5.16
CA GLU A 8 -20.31 14.68 5.54
C GLU A 8 -20.22 14.89 7.06
N THR A 9 -21.13 14.29 7.83
CA THR A 9 -21.15 14.35 9.31
C THR A 9 -20.34 13.24 9.97
N GLU A 10 -19.75 12.32 9.20
CA GLU A 10 -18.94 11.21 9.74
C GLU A 10 -17.50 11.65 9.97
N ASP A 11 -17.10 11.78 11.24
CA ASP A 11 -15.75 12.20 11.60
C ASP A 11 -14.75 11.02 11.59
N ASP A 12 -15.21 9.78 11.81
CA ASP A 12 -14.35 8.59 11.85
C ASP A 12 -14.53 7.70 10.61
N VAL A 13 -13.55 7.79 9.72
CA VAL A 13 -13.50 7.01 8.48
C VAL A 13 -12.58 5.79 8.58
N THR A 14 -12.16 5.38 9.78
CA THR A 14 -11.20 4.27 9.97
C THR A 14 -11.75 2.93 9.46
N SER A 15 -13.05 2.69 9.65
CA SER A 15 -13.76 1.48 9.21
C SER A 15 -14.19 1.50 7.74
N TRP A 16 -14.05 2.65 7.07
CA TRP A 16 -14.52 2.85 5.70
C TRP A 16 -13.93 1.86 4.68
N PRO A 17 -12.63 1.50 4.72
CA PRO A 17 -12.06 0.53 3.79
C PRO A 17 -12.79 -0.82 3.81
N ASP A 18 -13.23 -1.28 4.98
CA ASP A 18 -13.89 -2.59 5.14
C ASP A 18 -15.38 -2.57 4.74
N THR A 19 -16.04 -1.40 4.80
CA THR A 19 -17.49 -1.27 4.59
C THR A 19 -17.88 -0.72 3.21
N CYS A 20 -16.99 0.00 2.53
CA CYS A 20 -17.31 0.70 1.27
C CYS A 20 -17.51 -0.22 0.05
N GLY A 21 -17.13 -1.49 0.13
CA GLY A 21 -17.20 -2.45 -1.00
C GLY A 21 -16.24 -2.15 -2.17
N TRP A 22 -15.35 -1.15 -2.04
CA TRP A 22 -14.42 -0.79 -3.11
C TRP A 22 -13.13 -1.62 -3.11
N PHE A 23 -12.74 -2.18 -1.96
CA PHE A 23 -11.56 -3.03 -1.83
C PHE A 23 -11.92 -4.50 -1.99
N THR A 24 -11.05 -5.26 -2.65
CA THR A 24 -11.16 -6.72 -2.66
C THR A 24 -10.73 -7.30 -1.32
N ALA A 25 -11.16 -8.53 -1.02
CA ALA A 25 -10.71 -9.24 0.19
C ALA A 25 -9.17 -9.39 0.24
N GLU A 26 -8.52 -9.55 -0.91
CA GLU A 26 -7.06 -9.62 -1.02
C GLU A 26 -6.39 -8.28 -0.69
N GLU A 27 -6.90 -7.17 -1.23
CA GLU A 27 -6.38 -5.83 -0.94
C GLU A 27 -6.52 -5.48 0.55
N LEU A 28 -7.66 -5.83 1.16
CA LEU A 28 -7.89 -5.67 2.60
C LEU A 28 -6.91 -6.53 3.41
N ALA A 29 -6.75 -7.81 3.05
CA ALA A 29 -5.81 -8.70 3.73
C ALA A 29 -4.35 -8.20 3.65
N ILE A 30 -3.93 -7.67 2.50
CA ILE A 30 -2.59 -7.09 2.31
C ILE A 30 -2.41 -5.83 3.16
N THR A 31 -3.38 -4.92 3.13
CA THR A 31 -3.24 -3.60 3.76
C THR A 31 -3.55 -3.58 5.25
N ASN A 32 -4.21 -4.63 5.77
CA ASN A 32 -4.39 -4.87 7.21
C ASN A 32 -3.22 -5.65 7.83
N ALA A 33 -2.34 -6.26 7.02
CA ALA A 33 -1.16 -6.98 7.51
C ALA A 33 -0.08 -6.01 8.01
N SER A 34 0.57 -6.40 9.11
CA SER A 34 1.73 -5.71 9.67
C SER A 34 2.98 -5.88 8.80
N ALA A 35 3.96 -4.99 8.97
CA ALA A 35 5.25 -5.13 8.28
C ALA A 35 5.94 -6.46 8.61
N THR A 36 5.83 -6.95 9.85
CA THR A 36 6.38 -8.24 10.28
C THR A 36 5.74 -9.44 9.60
N GLU A 37 4.48 -9.31 9.16
CA GLU A 37 3.79 -10.34 8.37
C GLU A 37 4.12 -10.22 6.87
N LEU A 38 4.27 -9.00 6.35
CA LEU A 38 4.54 -8.75 4.93
C LEU A 38 5.98 -9.06 4.52
N ILE A 39 6.97 -8.66 5.32
CA ILE A 39 8.40 -8.82 5.00
C ILE A 39 8.78 -10.26 4.63
N PRO A 40 8.46 -11.30 5.41
CA PRO A 40 8.85 -12.67 5.06
C PRO A 40 8.17 -13.15 3.76
N ARG A 41 6.93 -12.73 3.51
CA ARG A 41 6.15 -13.11 2.31
C ARG A 41 6.66 -12.42 1.05
N LEU A 42 7.12 -11.17 1.18
CA LEU A 42 7.80 -10.44 0.12
C LEU A 42 9.20 -11.02 -0.16
N ALA A 43 9.95 -11.36 0.90
CA ALA A 43 11.30 -11.90 0.77
C ALA A 43 11.33 -13.33 0.19
N SER A 44 10.28 -14.12 0.42
CA SER A 44 10.10 -15.45 -0.17
C SER A 44 9.52 -15.41 -1.59
N GLY A 45 8.90 -14.29 -1.99
CA GLY A 45 8.15 -14.16 -3.24
C GLY A 45 6.75 -14.77 -3.20
N GLU A 46 6.23 -15.11 -2.01
CA GLU A 46 4.82 -15.50 -1.83
C GLU A 46 3.87 -14.37 -2.23
N LEU A 47 4.24 -13.12 -1.90
CA LEU A 47 3.56 -11.92 -2.38
C LEU A 47 4.48 -11.16 -3.34
N SER A 48 3.92 -10.67 -4.44
CA SER A 48 4.62 -9.72 -5.31
C SER A 48 4.70 -8.34 -4.65
N CYS A 49 5.88 -7.71 -4.74
CA CYS A 49 6.10 -6.33 -4.35
C CYS A 49 5.14 -5.39 -5.10
N GLU A 50 4.91 -5.62 -6.40
CA GLU A 50 3.95 -4.84 -7.20
C GLU A 50 2.53 -4.95 -6.64
N GLN A 51 2.05 -6.17 -6.35
CA GLN A 51 0.70 -6.37 -5.79
C GLN A 51 0.53 -5.64 -4.47
N VAL A 52 1.49 -5.80 -3.55
CA VAL A 52 1.46 -5.13 -2.24
C VAL A 52 1.48 -3.61 -2.42
N THR A 53 2.39 -3.08 -3.24
CA THR A 53 2.51 -1.64 -3.48
C THR A 53 1.23 -1.05 -4.06
N ARG A 54 0.57 -1.73 -5.01
CA ARG A 54 -0.68 -1.26 -5.61
C ARG A 54 -1.82 -1.22 -4.60
N ALA A 55 -1.95 -2.24 -3.75
CA ALA A 55 -2.97 -2.27 -2.70
C ALA A 55 -2.80 -1.07 -1.73
N PHE A 56 -1.56 -0.80 -1.30
CA PHE A 56 -1.26 0.37 -0.46
C PHE A 56 -1.48 1.70 -1.20
N CYS A 57 -1.13 1.82 -2.48
CA CYS A 57 -1.40 3.03 -3.26
C CYS A 57 -2.90 3.31 -3.38
N LYS A 58 -3.71 2.27 -3.63
CA LYS A 58 -5.18 2.39 -3.66
C LYS A 58 -5.73 2.85 -2.31
N ARG A 59 -5.28 2.24 -1.20
CA ARG A 59 -5.73 2.62 0.14
C ARG A 59 -5.26 4.03 0.54
N ALA A 60 -4.05 4.42 0.14
CA ALA A 60 -3.53 5.77 0.35
C ALA A 60 -4.34 6.81 -0.44
N ALA A 61 -4.71 6.53 -1.70
CA ALA A 61 -5.58 7.40 -2.47
C ALA A 61 -6.97 7.54 -1.86
N ALA A 62 -7.50 6.47 -1.25
CA ALA A 62 -8.76 6.51 -0.50
C ALA A 62 -8.63 7.40 0.75
N ALA A 63 -7.62 7.14 1.58
CA ALA A 63 -7.36 7.91 2.79
C ALA A 63 -7.16 9.40 2.48
N HIS A 64 -6.45 9.73 1.39
CA HIS A 64 -6.27 11.10 0.96
C HIS A 64 -7.58 11.78 0.56
N GLN A 65 -8.46 11.08 -0.17
CA GLN A 65 -9.79 11.63 -0.51
C GLN A 65 -10.65 11.89 0.74
N LEU A 66 -10.51 11.06 1.78
CA LEU A 66 -11.31 11.17 3.01
C LEU A 66 -10.73 12.16 4.02
N THR A 67 -9.41 12.35 4.04
CA THR A 67 -8.71 13.06 5.15
C THR A 67 -7.68 14.07 4.70
N ASN A 68 -7.39 14.18 3.40
CA ASN A 68 -6.37 15.05 2.83
C ASN A 68 -4.96 14.83 3.43
N CYS A 69 -4.59 13.59 3.74
CA CYS A 69 -3.39 13.26 4.53
C CYS A 69 -2.05 13.19 3.77
N LEU A 70 -2.03 13.35 2.44
CA LEU A 70 -0.82 13.23 1.61
C LEU A 70 -0.46 14.59 1.04
N SER A 71 0.82 14.97 1.13
CA SER A 71 1.35 16.16 0.46
C SER A 71 1.72 15.87 -1.00
N GLU A 72 2.39 14.74 -1.24
CA GLU A 72 2.81 14.29 -2.56
C GLU A 72 2.55 12.78 -2.72
N THR A 73 2.07 12.39 -3.90
CA THR A 73 1.91 10.97 -4.24
C THR A 73 3.02 10.52 -5.17
N CYS A 74 3.72 9.45 -4.80
CA CYS A 74 4.83 8.88 -5.58
C CYS A 74 4.45 7.54 -6.23
N PHE A 75 3.18 7.34 -6.57
CA PHE A 75 2.62 6.02 -6.90
C PHE A 75 3.31 5.36 -8.10
N ASP A 76 3.55 6.09 -9.19
CA ASP A 76 4.20 5.53 -10.38
C ASP A 76 5.63 5.06 -10.08
N ARG A 77 6.39 5.88 -9.33
CA ARG A 77 7.74 5.54 -8.88
C ARG A 77 7.74 4.34 -7.93
N ALA A 78 6.77 4.27 -7.02
CA ALA A 78 6.62 3.16 -6.09
C ALA A 78 6.36 1.85 -6.85
N VAL A 79 5.39 1.85 -7.77
CA VAL A 79 5.05 0.67 -8.59
C VAL A 79 6.22 0.25 -9.48
N LYS A 80 6.94 1.20 -10.10
CA LYS A 80 8.14 0.89 -10.88
C LYS A 80 9.22 0.22 -10.02
N THR A 81 9.50 0.77 -8.85
CA THR A 81 10.49 0.23 -7.93
C THR A 81 10.10 -1.17 -7.45
N ALA A 82 8.82 -1.39 -7.18
CA ALA A 82 8.29 -2.69 -6.76
C ALA A 82 8.49 -3.76 -7.84
N LYS A 83 8.20 -3.46 -9.12
CA LYS A 83 8.48 -4.34 -10.25
C LYS A 83 9.97 -4.69 -10.36
N GLU A 84 10.85 -3.73 -10.10
CA GLU A 84 12.30 -3.98 -10.08
C GLU A 84 12.72 -4.87 -8.92
N ARG A 85 12.06 -4.77 -7.75
CA ARG A 85 12.30 -5.67 -6.61
C ARG A 85 11.87 -7.11 -6.92
N ASP A 86 10.68 -7.29 -7.50
CA ASP A 86 10.21 -8.60 -7.95
C ASP A 86 11.17 -9.22 -8.99
N ARG A 87 11.61 -8.41 -9.96
CA ARG A 87 12.59 -8.85 -10.97
C ARG A 87 13.92 -9.26 -10.33
N HIS A 88 14.41 -8.49 -9.36
CA HIS A 88 15.64 -8.80 -8.65
C HIS A 88 15.51 -10.14 -7.93
N LEU A 89 14.46 -10.32 -7.12
CA LEU A 89 14.24 -11.54 -6.36
C LEU A 89 14.16 -12.77 -7.28
N LYS A 90 13.43 -12.64 -8.39
CA LYS A 90 13.32 -13.71 -9.40
C LYS A 90 14.67 -14.10 -10.03
N LEU A 91 15.56 -13.12 -10.25
CA LEU A 91 16.85 -13.36 -10.90
C LEU A 91 17.94 -13.86 -9.94
N THR A 92 17.95 -13.34 -8.71
CA THR A 92 19.03 -13.61 -7.74
C THR A 92 18.67 -14.66 -6.71
N GLY A 93 17.37 -14.95 -6.54
CA GLY A 93 16.86 -15.77 -5.44
C GLY A 93 17.08 -15.14 -4.06
N LYS A 94 17.44 -13.85 -3.99
CA LYS A 94 17.80 -13.17 -2.75
C LYS A 94 17.08 -11.82 -2.64
N PRO A 95 16.55 -11.47 -1.46
CA PRO A 95 16.04 -10.13 -1.22
C PRO A 95 17.18 -9.11 -1.25
N VAL A 96 16.86 -7.89 -1.67
CA VAL A 96 17.80 -6.75 -1.73
C VAL A 96 18.29 -6.32 -0.34
N GLY A 97 17.47 -6.56 0.68
CA GLY A 97 17.74 -6.17 2.06
C GLY A 97 16.56 -6.51 2.98
N PRO A 98 16.64 -6.14 4.27
CA PRO A 98 15.65 -6.54 5.28
C PRO A 98 14.24 -5.98 5.06
N LEU A 99 14.09 -4.88 4.30
CA LEU A 99 12.79 -4.29 3.95
C LEU A 99 12.43 -4.49 2.48
N HIS A 100 12.90 -5.60 1.88
CA HIS A 100 12.68 -5.86 0.46
C HIS A 100 11.19 -5.79 0.09
N GLY A 101 10.84 -4.88 -0.82
CA GLY A 101 9.49 -4.76 -1.37
C GLY A 101 8.47 -4.03 -0.49
N LEU A 102 8.81 -3.68 0.75
CA LEU A 102 7.87 -3.03 1.67
C LEU A 102 7.59 -1.57 1.25
N PRO A 103 6.32 -1.16 1.04
CA PRO A 103 5.98 0.23 0.77
C PRO A 103 6.20 1.12 2.01
N ILE A 104 6.75 2.31 1.82
CA ILE A 104 7.06 3.26 2.91
C ILE A 104 6.53 4.64 2.55
N SER A 105 5.84 5.29 3.50
CA SER A 105 5.54 6.73 3.44
C SER A 105 6.55 7.50 4.27
N LEU A 106 6.92 8.69 3.83
CA LEU A 106 7.87 9.56 4.51
C LEU A 106 7.16 10.87 4.89
N LYS A 107 7.39 11.33 6.12
CA LYS A 107 6.89 12.62 6.58
C LYS A 107 7.69 13.74 5.92
N ASP A 108 7.00 14.65 5.27
CA ASP A 108 7.59 15.88 4.73
C ASP A 108 7.87 16.86 5.88
N ASN A 109 9.14 17.01 6.25
CA ASN A 109 9.55 17.67 7.49
C ASN A 109 10.83 18.50 7.32
N PHE A 110 11.28 18.75 6.09
CA PHE A 110 12.51 19.49 5.80
C PHE A 110 12.21 20.73 4.97
N ASN A 111 12.47 21.91 5.54
CA ASN A 111 12.59 23.21 4.87
C ASN A 111 14.04 23.70 5.03
#